data_AF-A0A8T2B9B3-F1
#
_entry.id   AF-A0A8T2B9B3-F1
#
_cell.length_a   1.000
_cell.length_b   1.000
_cell.length_c   1.000
_cell.angle_alpha   90.00
_cell.angle_beta   90.00
_cell.angle_gamma   90.00
#
_symmetry.space_group_name_H-M   'P 1'
#
loop_
_entity.id
_entity.type
_entity.pdbx_description
1 polymer ?
#
loop_
_entity_poly.entity_id
_entity_poly.type
_entity_poly.pdbx_seq_one_letter_code
_entity_poly.pdbx_strand_id
1 'polypeptide(L)'
;MEVDKKDEREAESSEQVVNPWEVSAKDGGKIDYDKLIDKFGCQRLDESLIDRVQRLTSRQPHVFLRRGVFFAHRDFNEILDAYEKGDKFYLYTGRGPSSEALHLGHLIPFMFTKYLQEAFKVPLVIQLTDDEKCMWKNLSVEESQRLARENAKDIIACGFDVTKTFIFSDFDYVGGAFYKNMVRVAKCVTLNKAMGIFGFSGEDHIGKLSFPPVQAVPSFPSSFPHLFPGKDNLRCLIPCAIDQDPYFRMTRDVAPRLGYSKPALIESSFFPALQGENGKMSASDPNSAIYVTDTAKDIKNKINRYAFSGGQDSVEKHKELGANLEVDIPVKYLSFFLEDDSELEHIKKEYGEGRMLTGEVKKRLTEVLTEMVERHRRARAAVTDEMVDAFMAVRPLPRMFE
;
A
#
# COMPACT_ATOMS: atom_id res chain seq x y z
N MET A 1 1.32 36.76 -40.23
CA MET A 1 1.75 36.64 -38.82
C MET A 1 0.50 36.44 -38.00
N GLU A 2 0.32 35.24 -37.45
CA GLU A 2 -0.71 34.73 -36.52
C GLU A 2 -1.20 33.35 -36.98
N VAL A 3 -0.26 32.43 -37.12
CA VAL A 3 -0.51 30.98 -37.14
C VAL A 3 0.66 30.38 -36.36
N ASP A 4 0.69 30.58 -35.03
CA ASP A 4 1.82 30.08 -34.20
C ASP A 4 1.55 30.05 -32.69
N LYS A 5 0.29 29.85 -32.24
CA LYS A 5 0.01 29.71 -30.78
C LYS A 5 -1.05 28.67 -30.41
N LYS A 6 -1.53 27.87 -31.36
CA LYS A 6 -2.55 26.84 -31.08
C LYS A 6 -2.04 25.39 -31.19
N ASP A 7 -0.92 25.15 -31.87
CA ASP A 7 -0.36 23.81 -32.06
C ASP A 7 0.69 23.38 -31.04
N GLU A 8 1.08 24.25 -30.08
CA GLU A 8 2.04 23.90 -29.02
C GLU A 8 1.39 23.39 -27.72
N ARG A 9 0.07 23.18 -27.68
CA ARG A 9 -0.64 22.64 -26.49
C ARG A 9 -1.22 21.23 -26.65
N GLU A 10 -0.99 20.57 -27.77
CA GLU A 10 -1.48 19.20 -28.02
C GLU A 10 -0.35 18.16 -28.15
N ALA A 11 0.86 18.48 -27.66
CA ALA A 11 2.03 17.59 -27.67
C ALA A 11 2.47 17.09 -26.27
N GLU A 12 1.56 17.04 -25.29
CA GLU A 12 1.81 16.40 -23.98
C GLU A 12 0.65 15.45 -23.63
N SER A 13 0.65 14.23 -24.17
CA SER A 13 -0.10 13.11 -23.59
C SER A 13 0.75 11.85 -23.57
N SER A 14 1.76 11.90 -22.69
CA SER A 14 2.58 10.75 -22.26
C SER A 14 1.93 10.04 -21.06
N GLU A 15 0.61 9.92 -21.03
CA GLU A 15 -0.10 9.68 -19.77
C GLU A 15 -0.22 8.20 -19.42
N GLN A 16 0.61 7.76 -18.46
CA GLN A 16 0.37 6.59 -17.62
C GLN A 16 -1.03 6.64 -16.95
N VAL A 17 -1.66 5.47 -16.81
CA VAL A 17 -2.94 5.29 -16.11
C VAL A 17 -2.65 4.74 -14.72
N VAL A 18 -3.01 5.51 -13.68
CA VAL A 18 -2.90 5.10 -12.28
C VAL A 18 -4.21 5.43 -11.56
N ASN A 19 -4.96 4.41 -11.19
CA ASN A 19 -6.19 4.50 -10.41
C ASN A 19 -6.32 3.26 -9.49
N PRO A 20 -7.30 3.19 -8.57
CA PRO A 20 -7.40 2.09 -7.60
C PRO A 20 -7.55 0.68 -8.20
N TRP A 21 -7.92 0.57 -9.49
CA TRP A 21 -8.20 -0.70 -10.17
C TRP A 21 -7.19 -1.03 -11.26
N GLU A 22 -6.58 -0.02 -11.89
CA GLU A 22 -5.66 -0.16 -13.02
C GLU A 22 -4.40 0.68 -12.84
N VAL A 23 -3.26 0.03 -13.09
CA VAL A 23 -1.94 0.66 -13.18
C VAL A 23 -1.29 0.18 -14.46
N SER A 24 -1.13 1.08 -15.44
CA SER A 24 -0.51 0.78 -16.72
C SER A 24 0.28 1.99 -17.24
N ALA A 25 1.41 1.74 -17.90
CA ALA A 25 2.17 2.73 -18.62
C ALA A 25 2.04 2.48 -20.12
N LYS A 26 1.97 3.55 -20.92
CA LYS A 26 1.87 3.45 -22.38
C LYS A 26 3.09 2.70 -22.95
N ASP A 27 2.85 1.84 -23.93
CA ASP A 27 3.86 1.01 -24.61
C ASP A 27 4.67 0.06 -23.69
N GLY A 28 4.13 -0.26 -22.51
CA GLY A 28 4.84 -1.11 -21.54
C GLY A 28 6.04 -0.41 -20.89
N GLY A 29 6.03 0.92 -20.84
CA GLY A 29 7.04 1.71 -20.13
C GLY A 29 6.99 1.58 -18.60
N LYS A 30 7.83 2.32 -17.91
CA LYS A 30 7.86 2.41 -16.44
C LYS A 30 6.93 3.53 -15.95
N ILE A 31 6.36 3.35 -14.75
CA ILE A 31 5.65 4.42 -14.04
C ILE A 31 6.64 5.52 -13.63
N ASP A 32 6.38 6.74 -14.10
CA ASP A 32 7.09 7.95 -13.73
C ASP A 32 6.45 8.53 -12.46
N TYR A 33 7.08 8.24 -11.32
CA TYR A 33 6.61 8.64 -10.00
C TYR A 33 6.72 10.16 -9.75
N ASP A 34 7.66 10.85 -10.41
CA ASP A 34 7.77 12.31 -10.29
C ASP A 34 6.60 13.00 -10.98
N LYS A 35 6.24 12.55 -12.18
CA LYS A 35 5.01 13.01 -12.86
C LYS A 35 3.75 12.67 -12.07
N LEU A 36 3.72 11.55 -11.34
CA LEU A 36 2.58 11.23 -10.47
C LEU A 36 2.45 12.22 -9.31
N ILE A 37 3.57 12.63 -8.70
CA ILE A 37 3.56 13.64 -7.64
C ILE A 37 2.89 14.91 -8.13
N ASP A 38 3.30 15.40 -9.30
CA ASP A 38 2.75 16.62 -9.89
C ASP A 38 1.28 16.45 -10.29
N LYS A 39 0.93 15.34 -10.96
CA LYS A 39 -0.45 15.06 -11.43
C LYS A 39 -1.43 14.92 -10.26
N PHE A 40 -1.02 14.24 -9.20
CA PHE A 40 -1.87 14.03 -8.02
C PHE A 40 -1.80 15.24 -7.07
N GLY A 41 -0.74 16.05 -7.16
CA GLY A 41 -0.50 17.19 -6.29
C GLY A 41 -0.16 16.76 -4.86
N CYS A 42 0.54 15.64 -4.70
CA CYS A 42 1.15 15.26 -3.41
C CYS A 42 2.54 15.90 -3.28
N GLN A 43 3.23 15.68 -2.15
CA GLN A 43 4.55 16.23 -1.87
C GLN A 43 5.59 15.11 -1.84
N ARG A 44 6.81 15.38 -2.33
CA ARG A 44 7.93 14.44 -2.24
C ARG A 44 8.33 14.24 -0.78
N LEU A 45 8.52 12.98 -0.39
CA LEU A 45 9.12 12.63 0.89
C LEU A 45 10.64 12.76 0.76
N ASP A 46 11.21 13.77 1.41
CA ASP A 46 12.63 14.09 1.36
C ASP A 46 13.41 13.57 2.58
N GLU A 47 14.75 13.66 2.51
CA GLU A 47 15.63 13.21 3.59
C GLU A 47 15.35 13.94 4.91
N SER A 48 14.94 15.20 4.87
CA SER A 48 14.66 15.98 6.07
C SER A 48 13.49 15.40 6.87
N LEU A 49 12.46 14.90 6.18
CA LEU A 49 11.34 14.19 6.79
C LEU A 49 11.75 12.83 7.37
N ILE A 50 12.63 12.10 6.67
CA ILE A 50 13.17 10.82 7.12
C ILE A 50 13.97 11.00 8.41
N ASP A 51 14.86 12.00 8.46
CA ASP A 51 15.63 12.39 9.63
C ASP A 51 14.72 12.81 10.80
N ARG A 52 13.64 13.56 10.51
CA ARG A 52 12.64 13.92 11.54
C ARG A 52 11.96 12.68 12.12
N VAL A 53 11.59 11.69 11.29
CA VAL A 53 11.03 10.41 11.78
C VAL A 53 12.01 9.72 12.71
N GLN A 54 13.30 9.62 12.32
CA GLN A 54 14.33 9.01 13.17
C GLN A 54 14.45 9.72 14.51
N ARG A 55 14.56 11.05 14.48
CA ARG A 55 14.71 11.89 15.67
C ARG A 55 13.52 11.77 16.62
N LEU A 56 12.30 11.86 16.09
CA LEU A 56 11.08 11.83 16.91
C LEU A 56 10.79 10.46 17.50
N THR A 57 11.10 9.38 16.77
CA THR A 57 10.78 8.01 17.20
C THR A 57 11.95 7.32 17.90
N SER A 58 13.17 7.88 17.80
CA SER A 58 14.43 7.24 18.24
C SER A 58 14.62 5.84 17.65
N ARG A 59 14.07 5.60 16.45
CA ARG A 59 14.19 4.35 15.71
C ARG A 59 14.85 4.61 14.37
N GLN A 60 15.60 3.61 13.88
CA GLN A 60 16.12 3.66 12.53
C GLN A 60 14.95 3.75 11.53
N PRO A 61 14.97 4.70 10.57
CA PRO A 61 13.94 4.78 9.54
C PRO A 61 13.81 3.45 8.80
N HIS A 62 12.58 3.01 8.54
CA HIS A 62 12.33 1.77 7.81
C HIS A 62 13.06 1.75 6.45
N VAL A 63 13.48 0.57 5.96
CA VAL A 63 14.13 0.42 4.63
C VAL A 63 13.33 1.09 3.51
N PHE A 64 12.00 1.06 3.63
CA PHE A 64 11.10 1.69 2.65
C PHE A 64 11.14 3.21 2.64
N LEU A 65 11.54 3.86 3.74
CA LEU A 65 11.83 5.30 3.75
C LEU A 65 13.20 5.55 3.15
N ARG A 66 14.24 4.87 3.67
CA ARG A 66 15.64 5.06 3.26
C ARG A 66 15.88 4.82 1.77
N ARG A 67 15.06 3.96 1.15
CA ARG A 67 15.19 3.56 -0.26
C ARG A 67 14.12 4.18 -1.16
N GLY A 68 13.34 5.13 -0.66
CA GLY A 68 12.31 5.83 -1.44
C GLY A 68 11.21 4.92 -1.98
N VAL A 69 10.88 3.83 -1.27
CA VAL A 69 9.69 3.02 -1.58
C VAL A 69 8.44 3.78 -1.18
N PHE A 70 8.41 4.36 0.02
CA PHE A 70 7.47 5.42 0.37
C PHE A 70 8.11 6.75 -0.01
N PHE A 71 7.57 7.38 -1.06
CA PHE A 71 8.24 8.47 -1.77
C PHE A 71 7.43 9.76 -1.83
N ALA A 72 6.13 9.68 -1.54
CA ALA A 72 5.22 10.82 -1.55
C ALA A 72 4.37 10.88 -0.28
N HIS A 73 3.85 12.06 0.04
CA HIS A 73 3.01 12.28 1.20
C HIS A 73 2.05 13.47 1.04
N ARG A 74 1.08 13.57 1.95
CA ARG A 74 0.24 14.76 2.16
C ARG A 74 0.16 15.05 3.64
N ASP A 75 0.50 16.29 4.03
CA ASP A 75 0.44 16.77 5.42
C ASP A 75 1.14 15.87 6.45
N PHE A 76 2.12 15.05 6.04
CA PHE A 76 2.91 14.22 6.95
C PHE A 76 3.72 15.08 7.93
N ASN A 77 4.21 16.24 7.48
CA ASN A 77 4.78 17.26 8.38
C ASN A 77 3.83 17.65 9.51
N GLU A 78 2.52 17.78 9.27
CA GLU A 78 1.55 18.12 10.32
C GLU A 78 1.38 17.00 11.35
N ILE A 79 1.51 15.73 10.93
CA ILE A 79 1.54 14.58 11.85
C ILE A 79 2.79 14.64 12.72
N LEU A 80 3.95 14.91 12.13
CA LEU A 80 5.21 15.02 12.88
C LEU A 80 5.18 16.20 13.86
N ASP A 81 4.65 17.35 13.44
CA ASP A 81 4.48 18.54 14.29
C ASP A 81 3.53 18.27 15.46
N ALA A 82 2.43 17.55 15.21
CA ALA A 82 1.48 17.13 16.24
C ALA A 82 2.16 16.17 17.24
N TYR A 83 2.86 15.17 16.73
CA TYR A 83 3.57 14.20 17.57
C TYR A 83 4.66 14.85 18.43
N GLU A 84 5.44 15.78 17.87
CA GLU A 84 6.47 16.55 18.57
C GLU A 84 5.89 17.40 19.72
N LYS A 85 4.64 17.84 19.60
CA LYS A 85 3.89 18.55 20.67
C LYS A 85 3.25 17.62 21.70
N GLY A 86 3.30 16.31 21.50
CA GLY A 86 2.63 15.32 22.34
C GLY A 86 1.16 15.07 21.98
N ASP A 87 0.67 15.64 20.88
CA ASP A 87 -0.67 15.35 20.37
C ASP A 87 -0.74 13.88 19.90
N LYS A 88 -1.93 13.31 20.02
CA LYS A 88 -2.20 11.94 19.58
C LYS A 88 -2.75 11.94 18.14
N PHE A 89 -2.46 10.87 17.41
CA PHE A 89 -3.03 10.57 16.10
C PHE A 89 -3.24 9.05 15.98
N TYR A 90 -3.94 8.59 14.96
CA TYR A 90 -4.11 7.17 14.67
C TYR A 90 -3.75 6.83 13.22
N LEU A 91 -3.47 5.56 12.98
CA LEU A 91 -3.22 5.02 11.66
C LEU A 91 -4.50 4.42 11.08
N TYR A 92 -4.67 4.56 9.78
CA TYR A 92 -5.68 3.84 9.02
C TYR A 92 -5.04 3.26 7.74
N THR A 93 -5.26 1.98 7.48
CA THR A 93 -4.98 1.37 6.17
C THR A 93 -6.08 0.35 5.84
N GLY A 94 -6.04 -0.27 4.67
CA GLY A 94 -7.09 -1.19 4.27
C GLY A 94 -6.64 -2.25 3.28
N ARG A 95 -7.50 -3.25 3.10
CA ARG A 95 -7.31 -4.34 2.16
C ARG A 95 -8.67 -4.75 1.59
N GLY A 96 -8.77 -4.73 0.27
CA GLY A 96 -9.86 -5.39 -0.43
C GLY A 96 -9.61 -6.89 -0.63
N PRO A 97 -10.32 -7.78 0.09
CA PRO A 97 -10.03 -9.21 0.10
C PRO A 97 -10.56 -9.90 -1.16
N SER A 98 -9.68 -10.18 -2.12
CA SER A 98 -10.05 -10.77 -3.42
C SER A 98 -9.41 -12.13 -3.70
N SER A 99 -8.66 -12.69 -2.76
CA SER A 99 -7.93 -13.96 -2.90
C SER A 99 -7.68 -14.59 -1.53
N GLU A 100 -7.46 -15.91 -1.50
CA GLU A 100 -7.21 -16.69 -0.27
C GLU A 100 -5.98 -16.22 0.51
N ALA A 101 -4.96 -15.73 -0.21
CA ALA A 101 -3.69 -15.35 0.36
C ALA A 101 -3.22 -14.00 -0.15
N LEU A 102 -2.47 -13.30 0.71
CA LEU A 102 -1.70 -12.13 0.32
C LEU A 102 -0.49 -12.53 -0.55
N HIS A 103 -0.02 -11.60 -1.37
CA HIS A 103 1.26 -11.69 -2.08
C HIS A 103 2.20 -10.62 -1.56
N LEU A 104 3.49 -10.70 -1.90
CA LEU A 104 4.52 -9.80 -1.35
C LEU A 104 4.21 -8.31 -1.53
N GLY A 105 3.57 -7.92 -2.64
CA GLY A 105 3.13 -6.55 -2.86
C GLY A 105 2.07 -6.06 -1.85
N HIS A 106 1.21 -6.94 -1.34
CA HIS A 106 0.25 -6.59 -0.28
C HIS A 106 0.95 -6.40 1.07
N LEU A 107 2.10 -7.03 1.29
CA LEU A 107 2.85 -6.87 2.54
C LEU A 107 3.50 -5.48 2.65
N ILE A 108 3.81 -4.79 1.55
CA ILE A 108 4.53 -3.51 1.58
C ILE A 108 3.81 -2.46 2.47
N PRO A 109 2.50 -2.16 2.28
CA PRO A 109 1.81 -1.23 3.16
C PRO A 109 1.67 -1.75 4.60
N PHE A 110 1.45 -3.05 4.81
CA PHE A 110 1.27 -3.60 6.16
C PHE A 110 2.57 -3.64 6.97
N MET A 111 3.70 -4.04 6.37
CA MET A 111 5.02 -3.99 7.01
C MET A 111 5.36 -2.56 7.42
N PHE A 112 5.10 -1.59 6.55
CA PHE A 112 5.33 -0.19 6.87
C PHE A 112 4.39 0.34 7.95
N THR A 113 3.10 -0.01 7.88
CA THR A 113 2.11 0.38 8.89
C THR A 113 2.46 -0.18 10.26
N LYS A 114 2.97 -1.42 10.33
CA LYS A 114 3.47 -2.02 11.56
C LYS A 114 4.66 -1.22 12.12
N TYR A 115 5.63 -0.87 11.27
CA TYR A 115 6.74 -0.01 11.67
C TYR A 115 6.24 1.32 12.26
N LEU A 116 5.30 1.98 11.59
CA LEU A 116 4.71 3.24 12.06
C LEU A 116 3.98 3.05 13.40
N GLN A 117 3.19 1.99 13.56
CA GLN A 117 2.47 1.68 14.80
C GLN A 117 3.45 1.56 15.97
N GLU A 118 4.56 0.84 15.79
CA GLU A 118 5.54 0.64 16.86
C GLU A 118 6.41 1.88 17.12
N ALA A 119 6.77 2.61 16.06
CA ALA A 119 7.63 3.79 16.15
C ALA A 119 6.92 4.95 16.84
N PHE A 120 5.65 5.18 16.49
CA PHE A 120 4.85 6.27 17.05
C PHE A 120 3.98 5.85 18.24
N LYS A 121 3.82 4.54 18.50
CA LYS A 121 2.97 3.98 19.58
C LYS A 121 1.53 4.49 19.50
N VAL A 122 0.92 4.30 18.33
CA VAL A 122 -0.42 4.82 18.00
C VAL A 122 -1.41 3.69 17.67
N PRO A 123 -2.72 3.90 17.89
CA PRO A 123 -3.73 2.96 17.44
C PRO A 123 -3.76 2.83 15.92
N LEU A 124 -4.25 1.69 15.45
CA LEU A 124 -4.44 1.36 14.05
C LEU A 124 -5.85 0.82 13.83
N VAL A 125 -6.50 1.32 12.78
CA VAL A 125 -7.70 0.69 12.21
C VAL A 125 -7.38 0.11 10.83
N ILE A 126 -7.83 -1.11 10.56
CA ILE A 126 -7.65 -1.78 9.27
C ILE A 126 -9.02 -2.13 8.70
N GLN A 127 -9.36 -1.56 7.55
CA GLN A 127 -10.60 -1.86 6.85
C GLN A 127 -10.43 -3.04 5.90
N LEU A 128 -11.36 -3.99 5.95
CA LEU A 128 -11.50 -5.07 4.98
C LEU A 128 -12.72 -4.79 4.11
N THR A 129 -12.48 -4.35 2.87
CA THR A 129 -13.53 -3.90 1.94
C THR A 129 -14.15 -5.09 1.19
N ASP A 130 -14.74 -6.02 1.95
CA ASP A 130 -15.43 -7.19 1.40
C ASP A 130 -16.70 -6.83 0.62
N ASP A 131 -17.38 -5.76 1.00
CA ASP A 131 -18.47 -5.17 0.22
C ASP A 131 -18.00 -4.66 -1.16
N GLU A 132 -16.85 -3.98 -1.23
CA GLU A 132 -16.19 -3.58 -2.49
C GLU A 132 -15.91 -4.81 -3.36
N LYS A 133 -15.32 -5.86 -2.79
CA LYS A 133 -14.98 -7.05 -3.60
C LYS A 133 -16.21 -7.82 -4.05
N CYS A 134 -17.26 -7.87 -3.24
CA CYS A 134 -18.57 -8.38 -3.67
C CYS A 134 -19.14 -7.57 -4.85
N MET A 135 -18.93 -6.25 -4.88
CA MET A 135 -19.41 -5.36 -5.94
C MET A 135 -18.57 -5.40 -7.23
N TRP A 136 -17.24 -5.53 -7.13
CA TRP A 136 -16.33 -5.47 -8.28
C TRP A 136 -15.95 -6.83 -8.85
N LYS A 137 -16.18 -7.92 -8.11
CA LYS A 137 -15.88 -9.29 -8.53
C LYS A 137 -17.14 -10.15 -8.49
N ASN A 138 -17.10 -11.28 -9.18
CA ASN A 138 -18.18 -12.25 -9.14
C ASN A 138 -18.08 -13.12 -7.87
N LEU A 139 -18.23 -12.50 -6.70
CA LEU A 139 -18.19 -13.14 -5.38
C LEU A 139 -19.55 -12.98 -4.69
N SER A 140 -19.99 -13.99 -3.95
CA SER A 140 -21.14 -13.84 -3.06
C SER A 140 -20.75 -13.03 -1.82
N VAL A 141 -21.76 -12.60 -1.05
CA VAL A 141 -21.53 -11.92 0.24
C VAL A 141 -20.77 -12.84 1.20
N GLU A 142 -21.21 -14.09 1.32
CA GLU A 142 -20.63 -15.08 2.22
C GLU A 142 -19.18 -15.38 1.86
N GLU A 143 -18.89 -15.49 0.57
CA GLU A 143 -17.51 -15.71 0.10
C GLU A 143 -16.63 -14.49 0.35
N SER A 144 -17.16 -13.28 0.17
CA SER A 144 -16.41 -12.04 0.42
C SER A 144 -16.08 -11.89 1.91
N GLN A 145 -17.03 -12.18 2.80
CA GLN A 145 -16.80 -12.20 4.26
C GLN A 145 -15.82 -13.30 4.69
N ARG A 146 -15.89 -14.49 4.07
CA ARG A 146 -14.92 -15.57 4.31
C ARG A 146 -13.51 -15.13 3.93
N LEU A 147 -13.36 -14.51 2.75
CA LEU A 147 -12.07 -13.97 2.29
C LEU A 147 -11.56 -12.84 3.19
N ALA A 148 -12.45 -11.99 3.72
CA ALA A 148 -12.07 -10.98 4.72
C ALA A 148 -11.45 -11.64 5.96
N ARG A 149 -12.10 -12.66 6.54
CA ARG A 149 -11.55 -13.39 7.69
C ARG A 149 -10.22 -14.08 7.37
N GLU A 150 -10.07 -14.69 6.20
CA GLU A 150 -8.79 -15.31 5.81
C GLU A 150 -7.67 -14.28 5.57
N ASN A 151 -7.98 -13.13 4.98
CA ASN A 151 -7.02 -12.03 4.82
C ASN A 151 -6.67 -11.40 6.17
N ALA A 152 -7.60 -11.36 7.13
CA ALA A 152 -7.31 -10.92 8.50
C ALA A 152 -6.22 -11.78 9.15
N LYS A 153 -6.20 -13.10 8.91
CA LYS A 153 -5.13 -13.99 9.42
C LYS A 153 -3.75 -13.61 8.90
N ASP A 154 -3.62 -13.31 7.60
CA ASP A 154 -2.36 -12.84 7.01
C ASP A 154 -1.95 -11.47 7.58
N ILE A 155 -2.91 -10.56 7.78
CA ILE A 155 -2.65 -9.25 8.36
C ILE A 155 -2.16 -9.39 9.81
N ILE A 156 -2.83 -10.21 10.63
CA ILE A 156 -2.41 -10.50 12.01
C ILE A 156 -1.00 -11.13 12.03
N ALA A 157 -0.69 -12.02 11.09
CA ALA A 157 0.61 -12.65 10.94
C ALA A 157 1.76 -11.66 10.62
N CYS A 158 1.45 -10.42 10.22
CA CYS A 158 2.45 -9.36 10.12
C CYS A 158 2.97 -8.94 11.51
N GLY A 159 2.24 -9.22 12.59
CA GLY A 159 2.65 -8.97 13.98
C GLY A 159 2.14 -7.66 14.56
N PHE A 160 0.93 -7.23 14.19
CA PHE A 160 0.28 -6.07 14.80
C PHE A 160 -0.10 -6.33 16.26
N ASP A 161 -0.12 -5.28 17.09
CA ASP A 161 -0.50 -5.38 18.50
C ASP A 161 -2.04 -5.39 18.65
N VAL A 162 -2.62 -6.49 19.15
CA VAL A 162 -4.06 -6.65 19.38
C VAL A 162 -4.66 -5.63 20.35
N THR A 163 -3.81 -5.03 21.21
CA THR A 163 -4.21 -4.01 22.17
C THR A 163 -4.25 -2.60 21.56
N LYS A 164 -3.76 -2.44 20.33
CA LYS A 164 -3.69 -1.17 19.58
C LYS A 164 -4.34 -1.24 18.20
N THR A 165 -4.77 -2.42 17.77
CA THR A 165 -5.23 -2.67 16.41
C THR A 165 -6.67 -3.16 16.41
N PHE A 166 -7.49 -2.52 15.58
CA PHE A 166 -8.85 -2.94 15.27
C PHE A 166 -8.94 -3.23 13.78
N ILE A 167 -9.34 -4.44 13.41
CA ILE A 167 -9.57 -4.87 12.03
C ILE A 167 -11.08 -4.99 11.86
N PHE A 168 -11.67 -4.56 10.75
CA PHE A 168 -13.11 -4.72 10.56
C PHE A 168 -13.47 -5.08 9.13
N SER A 169 -14.47 -5.94 8.97
CA SER A 169 -15.19 -6.17 7.72
C SER A 169 -16.21 -5.04 7.53
N ASP A 170 -16.35 -4.55 6.31
CA ASP A 170 -17.37 -3.55 6.00
C ASP A 170 -18.78 -4.13 6.16
N PHE A 171 -19.03 -5.37 5.70
CA PHE A 171 -20.31 -6.03 5.93
C PHE A 171 -20.69 -6.16 7.41
N ASP A 172 -19.71 -6.37 8.30
CA ASP A 172 -19.97 -6.60 9.72
C ASP A 172 -20.03 -5.31 10.56
N TYR A 173 -19.28 -4.27 10.16
CA TYR A 173 -19.11 -3.05 10.97
C TYR A 173 -19.92 -1.85 10.47
N VAL A 174 -20.28 -1.80 9.18
CA VAL A 174 -21.01 -0.66 8.61
C VAL A 174 -22.39 -0.53 9.26
N GLY A 175 -22.53 0.52 10.08
CA GLY A 175 -23.76 0.83 10.80
C GLY A 175 -23.55 2.02 11.73
N GLY A 176 -24.53 2.32 12.57
CA GLY A 176 -24.40 3.28 13.68
C GLY A 176 -23.72 4.60 13.30
N ALA A 177 -22.60 4.93 13.95
CA ALA A 177 -21.85 6.15 13.70
C ALA A 177 -21.09 6.15 12.35
N PHE A 178 -20.60 4.99 11.92
CA PHE A 178 -19.92 4.80 10.64
C PHE A 178 -20.84 5.18 9.47
N TYR A 179 -22.05 4.60 9.43
CA TYR A 179 -23.04 4.90 8.39
C TYR A 179 -23.49 6.36 8.42
N LYS A 180 -23.65 6.97 9.60
CA LYS A 180 -23.95 8.41 9.72
C LYS A 180 -22.86 9.27 9.06
N ASN A 181 -21.59 8.91 9.22
CA ASN A 181 -20.49 9.59 8.54
C ASN A 181 -20.51 9.33 7.03
N MET A 182 -20.85 8.12 6.57
CA MET A 182 -20.98 7.82 5.15
C MET A 182 -22.01 8.74 4.49
N VAL A 183 -23.18 8.91 5.11
CA VAL A 183 -24.23 9.81 4.62
C VAL A 183 -23.73 11.27 4.57
N ARG A 184 -23.00 11.73 5.59
CA ARG A 184 -22.42 13.08 5.61
C ARG A 184 -21.42 13.31 4.47
N VAL A 185 -20.54 12.33 4.22
CA VAL A 185 -19.57 12.37 3.12
C VAL A 185 -20.29 12.33 1.78
N ALA A 186 -21.23 11.40 1.59
CA ALA A 186 -21.97 11.24 0.34
C ALA A 186 -22.73 12.53 -0.04
N LYS A 187 -23.31 13.25 0.93
CA LYS A 187 -23.95 14.56 0.69
C LYS A 187 -22.98 15.65 0.21
N CYS A 188 -21.68 15.47 0.38
CA CYS A 188 -20.66 16.42 -0.05
C CYS A 188 -20.07 16.13 -1.44
N VAL A 189 -20.29 14.93 -1.98
CA VAL A 189 -19.70 14.46 -3.25
C VAL A 189 -20.80 14.31 -4.28
N THR A 190 -20.73 15.08 -5.37
CA THR A 190 -21.69 14.96 -6.47
C THR A 190 -21.32 13.78 -7.38
N LEU A 191 -22.29 13.23 -8.10
CA LEU A 191 -22.04 12.18 -9.09
C LEU A 191 -20.96 12.59 -10.11
N ASN A 192 -21.03 13.80 -10.65
CA ASN A 192 -20.01 14.31 -11.59
C ASN A 192 -18.60 14.31 -10.99
N LYS A 193 -18.45 14.62 -9.69
CA LYS A 193 -17.14 14.54 -9.01
C LYS A 193 -16.69 13.09 -8.88
N ALA A 194 -17.58 12.18 -8.49
CA ALA A 194 -17.25 10.76 -8.39
C ALA A 194 -16.83 10.19 -9.76
N MET A 195 -17.56 10.50 -10.84
CA MET A 195 -17.20 10.11 -12.20
C MET A 195 -15.84 10.67 -12.62
N GLY A 196 -15.54 11.95 -12.31
CA GLY A 196 -14.26 12.56 -12.66
C GLY A 196 -13.06 12.00 -11.88
N ILE A 197 -13.26 11.59 -10.62
CA ILE A 197 -12.18 11.05 -9.77
C ILE A 197 -11.93 9.56 -10.05
N PHE A 198 -13.01 8.79 -10.21
CA PHE A 198 -12.97 7.33 -10.24
C PHE A 198 -13.25 6.74 -11.63
N GLY A 199 -13.57 7.56 -12.63
CA GLY A 199 -13.87 7.07 -13.97
C GLY A 199 -15.17 6.29 -14.10
N PHE A 200 -16.10 6.43 -13.14
CA PHE A 200 -17.41 5.78 -13.22
C PHE A 200 -18.21 6.24 -14.44
N SER A 201 -18.99 5.33 -15.01
CA SER A 201 -19.87 5.60 -16.15
C SER A 201 -21.35 5.39 -15.80
N GLY A 202 -22.26 5.73 -16.72
CA GLY A 202 -23.69 5.43 -16.57
C GLY A 202 -24.04 3.95 -16.61
N GLU A 203 -23.07 3.08 -16.93
CA GLU A 203 -23.22 1.61 -16.95
C GLU A 203 -22.86 0.98 -15.60
N ASP A 204 -22.14 1.69 -14.73
CA ASP A 204 -21.80 1.18 -13.41
C ASP A 204 -23.02 1.14 -12.48
N HIS A 205 -23.15 0.06 -11.71
CA HIS A 205 -24.24 -0.07 -10.75
C HIS A 205 -24.07 0.86 -9.55
N ILE A 206 -25.20 1.27 -8.96
CA ILE A 206 -25.27 2.26 -7.87
C ILE A 206 -24.40 1.91 -6.66
N GLY A 207 -24.13 0.63 -6.43
CA GLY A 207 -23.23 0.16 -5.36
C GLY A 207 -21.81 0.72 -5.50
N LYS A 208 -21.22 0.67 -6.72
CA LYS A 208 -19.89 1.23 -6.97
C LYS A 208 -19.84 2.73 -6.73
N LEU A 209 -20.88 3.43 -7.17
CA LEU A 209 -21.03 4.88 -6.97
C LEU A 209 -21.13 5.25 -5.48
N SER A 210 -21.70 4.35 -4.66
CA SER A 210 -21.87 4.56 -3.22
C SER A 210 -20.69 4.11 -2.35
N PHE A 211 -19.68 3.46 -2.93
CA PHE A 211 -18.54 2.93 -2.20
C PHE A 211 -17.51 3.98 -1.72
N PRO A 212 -17.15 5.04 -2.48
CA PRO A 212 -16.12 5.98 -2.02
C PRO A 212 -16.34 6.57 -0.61
N PRO A 213 -17.58 6.90 -0.19
CA PRO A 213 -17.86 7.24 1.21
C PRO A 213 -17.49 6.14 2.24
N VAL A 214 -17.65 4.85 1.91
CA VAL A 214 -17.28 3.71 2.78
C VAL A 214 -15.78 3.73 3.08
N GLN A 215 -14.95 3.96 2.06
CA GLN A 215 -13.49 4.06 2.22
C GLN A 215 -13.02 5.40 2.82
N ALA A 216 -13.81 6.47 2.67
CA ALA A 216 -13.47 7.78 3.22
C ALA A 216 -13.60 7.85 4.74
N VAL A 217 -14.68 7.30 5.31
CA VAL A 217 -15.07 7.56 6.70
C VAL A 217 -14.20 6.94 7.78
N PRO A 218 -13.39 5.88 7.56
CA PRO A 218 -12.37 5.47 8.52
C PRO A 218 -11.30 6.53 8.78
N SER A 219 -11.21 7.55 7.91
CA SER A 219 -10.36 8.74 8.11
C SER A 219 -10.85 9.66 9.24
N PHE A 220 -12.06 9.43 9.76
CA PHE A 220 -12.65 10.25 10.82
C PHE A 220 -12.83 9.43 12.11
N PRO A 221 -12.33 9.89 13.27
CA PRO A 221 -12.36 9.13 14.52
C PRO A 221 -13.79 8.88 15.03
N SER A 222 -14.75 9.75 14.68
CA SER A 222 -16.16 9.58 15.03
C SER A 222 -16.82 8.36 14.39
N SER A 223 -16.19 7.73 13.39
CA SER A 223 -16.60 6.43 12.84
C SER A 223 -16.30 5.27 13.79
N PHE A 224 -15.46 5.49 14.81
CA PHE A 224 -15.06 4.50 15.81
C PHE A 224 -15.28 5.04 17.24
N PRO A 225 -16.53 5.33 17.64
CA PRO A 225 -16.82 5.92 18.95
C PRO A 225 -16.39 5.03 20.12
N HIS A 226 -16.30 3.72 19.90
CA HIS A 226 -15.82 2.74 20.88
C HIS A 226 -14.29 2.79 21.08
N LEU A 227 -13.53 3.27 20.08
CA LEU A 227 -12.09 3.50 20.18
C LEU A 227 -11.77 4.93 20.62
N PHE A 228 -12.49 5.91 20.08
CA PHE A 228 -12.16 7.33 20.22
C PHE A 228 -13.26 8.15 20.92
N PRO A 229 -13.75 7.74 22.12
CA PRO A 229 -14.81 8.47 22.79
C PRO A 229 -14.34 9.89 23.13
N GLY A 230 -15.07 10.91 22.63
CA GLY A 230 -14.78 12.33 22.85
C GLY A 230 -13.53 12.86 22.13
N LYS A 231 -12.94 12.10 21.20
CA LYS A 231 -11.73 12.49 20.44
C LYS A 231 -12.06 12.80 18.97
N ASP A 232 -13.03 13.69 18.75
CA ASP A 232 -13.57 13.97 17.40
C ASP A 232 -12.56 14.65 16.44
N ASN A 233 -11.49 15.26 16.98
CA ASN A 233 -10.46 15.98 16.23
C ASN A 233 -9.13 15.21 16.10
N LEU A 234 -9.12 13.91 16.41
CA LEU A 234 -7.91 13.09 16.28
C LEU A 234 -7.43 13.06 14.82
N ARG A 235 -6.15 13.36 14.59
CA ARG A 235 -5.55 13.28 13.25
C ARG A 235 -5.41 11.82 12.80
N CYS A 236 -5.57 11.59 11.50
CA CYS A 236 -5.41 10.28 10.87
C CYS A 236 -4.23 10.32 9.90
N LEU A 237 -3.33 9.33 9.98
CA LEU A 237 -2.29 9.08 8.97
C LEU A 237 -2.61 7.79 8.22
N ILE A 238 -2.59 7.85 6.88
CA ILE A 238 -2.95 6.76 5.99
C ILE A 238 -1.73 6.28 5.19
N PRO A 239 -1.13 5.12 5.55
CA PRO A 239 -0.13 4.45 4.72
C PRO A 239 -0.81 3.62 3.64
N CYS A 240 -0.55 3.94 2.38
CA CYS A 240 -1.11 3.22 1.23
C CYS A 240 -0.17 3.24 0.03
N ALA A 241 -0.45 2.44 -0.99
CA ALA A 241 0.15 2.68 -2.30
C ALA A 241 -0.55 3.88 -2.98
N ILE A 242 0.15 4.56 -3.90
CA ILE A 242 -0.32 5.80 -4.52
C ILE A 242 -1.62 5.64 -5.33
N ASP A 243 -1.97 4.42 -5.76
CA ASP A 243 -3.25 4.14 -6.43
C ASP A 243 -4.49 4.43 -5.57
N GLN A 244 -4.33 4.53 -4.25
CA GLN A 244 -5.42 4.85 -3.32
C GLN A 244 -5.63 6.36 -3.09
N ASP A 245 -4.70 7.22 -3.55
CA ASP A 245 -4.80 8.68 -3.39
C ASP A 245 -6.16 9.26 -3.85
N PRO A 246 -6.78 8.82 -4.96
CA PRO A 246 -8.06 9.38 -5.39
C PRO A 246 -9.16 9.35 -4.32
N TYR A 247 -9.24 8.29 -3.52
CA TYR A 247 -10.20 8.20 -2.40
C TYR A 247 -9.92 9.24 -1.32
N PHE A 248 -8.65 9.42 -0.98
CA PHE A 248 -8.26 10.27 0.13
C PHE A 248 -8.12 11.74 -0.28
N ARG A 249 -7.82 12.03 -1.55
CA ARG A 249 -7.98 13.36 -2.14
C ARG A 249 -9.43 13.83 -2.04
N MET A 250 -10.38 12.98 -2.45
CA MET A 250 -11.81 13.25 -2.24
C MET A 250 -12.13 13.45 -0.75
N THR A 251 -11.60 12.60 0.13
CA THR A 251 -11.83 12.68 1.58
C THR A 251 -11.31 13.99 2.18
N ARG A 252 -10.13 14.45 1.75
CA ARG A 252 -9.51 15.72 2.18
C ARG A 252 -10.30 16.95 1.73
N ASP A 253 -10.95 16.91 0.58
CA ASP A 253 -11.84 17.98 0.11
C ASP A 253 -13.14 18.04 0.91
N VAL A 254 -13.61 16.90 1.40
CA VAL A 254 -14.85 16.79 2.18
C VAL A 254 -14.63 17.12 3.66
N ALA A 255 -13.49 16.74 4.25
CA ALA A 255 -13.25 16.80 5.68
C ALA A 255 -13.53 18.19 6.33
N PRO A 256 -13.03 19.33 5.79
CA PRO A 256 -13.28 20.64 6.39
C PRO A 256 -14.75 21.05 6.37
N ARG A 257 -15.52 20.60 5.36
CA ARG A 257 -16.97 20.89 5.25
C ARG A 257 -17.78 20.19 6.32
N LEU A 258 -17.23 19.12 6.89
CA LEU A 258 -17.84 18.34 7.97
C LEU A 258 -17.25 18.68 9.34
N GLY A 259 -16.31 19.63 9.41
CA GLY A 259 -15.62 20.01 10.65
C GLY A 259 -14.55 19.01 11.10
N TYR A 260 -14.09 18.11 10.22
CA TYR A 260 -13.00 17.18 10.52
C TYR A 260 -11.65 17.70 10.02
N SER A 261 -10.58 17.23 10.66
CA SER A 261 -9.22 17.39 10.12
C SER A 261 -9.05 16.59 8.83
N LYS A 262 -8.26 17.12 7.91
CA LYS A 262 -7.87 16.36 6.71
C LYS A 262 -7.00 15.17 7.12
N PRO A 263 -7.20 13.96 6.58
CA PRO A 263 -6.26 12.87 6.78
C PRO A 263 -4.93 13.19 6.09
N ALA A 264 -3.83 12.85 6.76
CA ALA A 264 -2.50 12.82 6.16
C ALA A 264 -2.28 11.49 5.44
N LEU A 265 -1.44 11.49 4.40
CA LEU A 265 -1.10 10.29 3.63
C LEU A 265 0.42 10.12 3.58
N ILE A 266 0.85 8.87 3.48
CA ILE A 266 2.22 8.48 3.12
C ILE A 266 2.14 7.34 2.10
N GLU A 267 2.73 7.55 0.92
CA GLU A 267 2.37 6.83 -0.30
C GLU A 267 3.55 6.03 -0.85
N SER A 268 3.33 4.75 -1.11
CA SER A 268 4.33 3.86 -1.70
C SER A 268 4.27 3.80 -3.21
N SER A 269 5.41 3.51 -3.82
CA SER A 269 5.51 3.00 -5.17
C SER A 269 4.84 1.63 -5.30
N PHE A 270 4.61 1.18 -6.52
CA PHE A 270 4.11 -0.17 -6.78
C PHE A 270 5.23 -1.21 -6.63
N PHE A 271 4.85 -2.36 -6.09
CA PHE A 271 5.73 -3.52 -6.09
C PHE A 271 5.62 -4.25 -7.44
N PRO A 272 6.74 -4.45 -8.18
CA PRO A 272 6.67 -4.91 -9.57
C PRO A 272 6.31 -6.39 -9.68
N ALA A 273 5.70 -6.77 -10.80
CA ALA A 273 5.46 -8.17 -11.14
C ALA A 273 6.76 -8.91 -11.48
N LEU A 274 6.74 -10.24 -11.37
CA LEU A 274 7.92 -11.05 -11.70
C LEU A 274 8.38 -10.83 -13.15
N GLN A 275 7.45 -10.68 -14.09
CA GLN A 275 7.73 -10.57 -15.52
C GLN A 275 8.28 -9.19 -15.94
N GLY A 276 8.20 -8.16 -15.09
CA GLY A 276 8.65 -6.81 -15.46
C GLY A 276 7.83 -5.68 -14.81
N GLU A 277 8.13 -4.44 -15.22
CA GLU A 277 7.53 -3.21 -14.67
C GLU A 277 6.21 -2.78 -15.31
N ASN A 278 5.74 -3.50 -16.33
CA ASN A 278 4.61 -3.07 -17.17
C ASN A 278 3.24 -3.14 -16.45
N GLY A 279 3.22 -3.45 -15.15
CA GLY A 279 2.01 -3.48 -14.34
C GLY A 279 2.25 -3.89 -12.88
N LYS A 280 1.18 -3.77 -12.09
CA LYS A 280 1.10 -4.25 -10.70
C LYS A 280 0.99 -5.78 -10.66
N MET A 281 1.53 -6.42 -9.62
CA MET A 281 1.21 -7.84 -9.37
C MET A 281 -0.30 -8.01 -9.21
N SER A 282 -0.87 -8.93 -9.98
CA SER A 282 -2.29 -9.26 -9.91
C SER A 282 -2.46 -10.68 -9.42
N ALA A 283 -3.37 -10.87 -8.47
CA ALA A 283 -3.79 -12.20 -8.02
C ALA A 283 -4.44 -13.05 -9.14
N SER A 284 -4.76 -12.44 -10.30
CA SER A 284 -5.33 -13.14 -11.46
C SER A 284 -4.31 -13.93 -12.28
N ASP A 285 -3.00 -13.65 -12.16
CA ASP A 285 -1.94 -14.48 -12.74
C ASP A 285 -1.08 -15.07 -11.62
N PRO A 286 -1.26 -16.36 -11.28
CA PRO A 286 -0.51 -17.04 -10.23
C PRO A 286 1.01 -17.06 -10.45
N ASN A 287 1.47 -16.91 -11.69
CA ASN A 287 2.89 -16.87 -12.03
C ASN A 287 3.48 -15.46 -11.97
N SER A 288 2.65 -14.43 -11.82
CA SER A 288 3.09 -13.03 -11.73
C SER A 288 3.56 -12.62 -10.33
N ALA A 289 3.19 -13.40 -9.31
CA ALA A 289 3.35 -13.04 -7.91
C ALA A 289 3.92 -14.18 -7.06
N ILE A 290 4.67 -13.77 -6.02
CA ILE A 290 5.07 -14.63 -4.91
C ILE A 290 4.05 -14.44 -3.77
N TYR A 291 3.40 -15.52 -3.36
CA TYR A 291 2.40 -15.51 -2.30
C TYR A 291 3.03 -15.80 -0.94
N VAL A 292 2.39 -15.30 0.12
CA VAL A 292 2.83 -15.57 1.49
C VAL A 292 2.61 -17.01 1.94
N THR A 293 1.95 -17.81 1.09
CA THR A 293 1.72 -19.24 1.26
C THR A 293 2.64 -20.12 0.41
N ASP A 294 3.44 -19.54 -0.48
CA ASP A 294 4.36 -20.30 -1.35
C ASP A 294 5.39 -21.07 -0.52
N THR A 295 5.76 -22.27 -1.00
CA THR A 295 6.86 -23.03 -0.40
C THR A 295 8.21 -22.49 -0.86
N ALA A 296 9.29 -22.81 -0.15
CA ALA A 296 10.66 -22.52 -0.60
C ALA A 296 10.93 -22.99 -2.04
N LYS A 297 10.35 -24.13 -2.43
CA LYS A 297 10.45 -24.68 -3.79
C LYS A 297 9.70 -23.80 -4.80
N ASP A 298 8.50 -23.34 -4.47
CA ASP A 298 7.68 -22.49 -5.34
C ASP A 298 8.33 -21.12 -5.53
N ILE A 299 8.82 -20.50 -4.45
CA ILE A 299 9.58 -19.24 -4.48
C ILE A 299 10.78 -19.37 -5.42
N LYS A 300 11.61 -20.40 -5.22
CA LYS A 300 12.78 -20.67 -6.06
C LYS A 300 12.39 -20.86 -7.53
N ASN A 301 11.34 -21.64 -7.80
CA ASN A 301 10.89 -21.90 -9.17
C ASN A 301 10.38 -20.63 -9.84
N LYS A 302 9.58 -19.82 -9.14
CA LYS A 302 9.03 -18.57 -9.66
C LYS A 302 10.12 -17.55 -9.97
N ILE A 303 11.07 -17.37 -9.05
CA ILE A 303 12.23 -16.47 -9.26
C ILE A 303 13.06 -16.92 -10.46
N ASN A 304 13.40 -18.20 -10.54
CA ASN A 304 14.27 -18.69 -11.61
C ASN A 304 13.60 -18.63 -12.99
N ARG A 305 12.31 -18.96 -13.07
CA ARG A 305 11.59 -19.08 -14.35
C ARG A 305 10.96 -17.77 -14.83
N TYR A 306 10.42 -16.96 -13.91
CA TYR A 306 9.55 -15.85 -14.27
C TYR A 306 10.12 -14.48 -13.91
N ALA A 307 11.05 -14.38 -12.95
CA ALA A 307 11.67 -13.10 -12.64
C ALA A 307 12.54 -12.63 -13.82
N PHE A 308 12.13 -11.52 -14.44
CA PHE A 308 12.87 -10.89 -15.53
C PHE A 308 14.28 -10.50 -15.08
N SER A 309 15.27 -10.73 -15.94
CA SER A 309 16.69 -10.49 -15.67
C SER A 309 17.19 -9.33 -16.50
N GLY A 310 17.90 -8.39 -15.87
CA GLY A 310 18.69 -7.36 -16.55
C GLY A 310 20.09 -7.81 -16.95
N GLY A 311 20.50 -9.03 -16.59
CA GLY A 311 21.75 -9.66 -17.04
C GLY A 311 21.72 -10.06 -18.52
N GLN A 312 22.89 -10.47 -19.04
CA GLN A 312 23.06 -10.80 -20.45
C GLN A 312 22.72 -12.27 -20.75
N ASP A 313 22.51 -12.55 -22.03
CA ASP A 313 22.16 -13.86 -22.60
C ASP A 313 23.31 -14.88 -22.57
N SER A 314 24.58 -14.46 -22.40
CA SER A 314 25.72 -15.34 -22.17
C SER A 314 26.63 -14.83 -21.05
N VAL A 315 27.39 -15.74 -20.42
CA VAL A 315 28.33 -15.39 -19.33
C VAL A 315 29.44 -14.47 -19.83
N GLU A 316 29.92 -14.69 -21.05
CA GLU A 316 30.97 -13.87 -21.68
C GLU A 316 30.48 -12.43 -21.85
N LYS A 317 29.30 -12.24 -22.47
CA LYS A 317 28.68 -10.92 -22.61
C LYS A 317 28.43 -10.28 -21.25
N HIS A 318 28.00 -11.06 -20.25
CA HIS A 318 27.71 -10.54 -18.93
C HIS A 318 28.95 -10.01 -18.22
N LYS A 319 30.09 -10.71 -18.33
CA LYS A 319 31.36 -10.25 -17.78
C LYS A 319 31.90 -9.00 -18.46
N GLU A 320 31.54 -8.78 -19.72
CA GLU A 320 31.96 -7.61 -20.50
C GLU A 320 31.05 -6.39 -20.29
N LEU A 321 29.73 -6.60 -20.31
CA LEU A 321 28.74 -5.52 -20.36
C LEU A 321 27.99 -5.30 -19.03
N GLY A 322 28.07 -6.26 -18.11
CA GLY A 322 27.33 -6.21 -16.84
C GLY A 322 25.82 -6.36 -16.99
N ALA A 323 25.10 -6.00 -15.93
CA ALA A 323 23.64 -6.05 -15.84
C ALA A 323 23.00 -4.66 -15.92
N ASN A 324 21.84 -4.56 -16.57
CA ASN A 324 20.97 -3.41 -16.41
C ASN A 324 20.11 -3.55 -15.15
N LEU A 325 20.53 -2.89 -14.06
CA LEU A 325 19.84 -2.92 -12.76
C LEU A 325 18.47 -2.23 -12.79
N GLU A 326 18.25 -1.29 -13.73
CA GLU A 326 17.01 -0.53 -13.80
C GLU A 326 15.82 -1.39 -14.21
N VAL A 327 16.06 -2.50 -14.91
CA VAL A 327 15.01 -3.42 -15.39
C VAL A 327 14.97 -4.73 -14.59
N ASP A 328 16.01 -5.05 -13.83
CA ASP A 328 16.15 -6.29 -13.06
C ASP A 328 15.22 -6.34 -11.83
N ILE A 329 13.99 -6.81 -12.02
CA ILE A 329 13.58 -8.07 -11.37
C ILE A 329 14.13 -8.33 -9.95
N PRO A 330 15.05 -9.31 -9.84
CA PRO A 330 15.64 -9.68 -8.57
C PRO A 330 16.27 -8.56 -7.75
N VAL A 331 17.02 -7.65 -8.37
CA VAL A 331 17.65 -6.50 -7.67
C VAL A 331 16.59 -5.59 -7.07
N LYS A 332 15.48 -5.35 -7.78
CA LYS A 332 14.36 -4.58 -7.23
C LYS A 332 13.75 -5.27 -6.03
N TYR A 333 13.46 -6.57 -6.10
CA TYR A 333 12.91 -7.27 -4.95
C TYR A 333 13.86 -7.24 -3.74
N LEU A 334 15.18 -7.35 -3.96
CA LEU A 334 16.18 -7.15 -2.92
C LEU A 334 16.13 -5.73 -2.34
N SER A 335 15.89 -4.69 -3.15
CA SER A 335 15.75 -3.33 -2.63
C SER A 335 14.51 -3.14 -1.74
N PHE A 336 13.49 -3.99 -1.83
CA PHE A 336 12.39 -4.02 -0.86
C PHE A 336 12.72 -4.83 0.40
N PHE A 337 13.29 -6.03 0.25
CA PHE A 337 13.28 -7.02 1.35
C PHE A 337 14.62 -7.36 1.99
N LEU A 338 15.75 -7.02 1.35
CA LEU A 338 17.06 -7.19 1.98
C LEU A 338 17.28 -6.05 2.97
N GLU A 339 17.45 -6.32 4.27
CA GLU A 339 17.56 -5.25 5.28
C GLU A 339 18.90 -4.48 5.23
N ASP A 340 19.98 -5.15 4.84
CA ASP A 340 21.34 -4.58 4.82
C ASP A 340 21.57 -3.73 3.55
N ASP A 341 21.74 -2.42 3.75
CA ASP A 341 22.01 -1.45 2.67
C ASP A 341 23.41 -1.65 2.05
N SER A 342 24.40 -2.07 2.84
CA SER A 342 25.77 -2.30 2.34
C SER A 342 25.83 -3.55 1.47
N GLU A 343 25.12 -4.61 1.87
CA GLU A 343 25.00 -5.82 1.06
C GLU A 343 24.26 -5.54 -0.25
N LEU A 344 23.15 -4.78 -0.20
CA LEU A 344 22.41 -4.41 -1.41
C LEU A 344 23.31 -3.62 -2.38
N GLU A 345 24.07 -2.65 -1.89
CA GLU A 345 24.97 -1.85 -2.72
C GLU A 345 26.10 -2.68 -3.31
N HIS A 346 26.65 -3.61 -2.53
CA HIS A 346 27.63 -4.57 -3.04
C HIS A 346 27.06 -5.42 -4.17
N ILE A 347 25.86 -6.00 -4.01
CA ILE A 347 25.20 -6.79 -5.05
C ILE A 347 24.97 -5.96 -6.31
N LYS A 348 24.44 -4.74 -6.17
CA LYS A 348 24.23 -3.81 -7.30
C LYS A 348 25.52 -3.56 -8.05
N LYS A 349 26.60 -3.23 -7.34
CA LYS A 349 27.90 -2.97 -7.94
C LYS A 349 28.47 -4.20 -8.67
N GLU A 350 28.54 -5.35 -8.00
CA GLU A 350 29.15 -6.55 -8.57
C GLU A 350 28.35 -7.09 -9.77
N TYR A 351 27.02 -7.03 -9.72
CA TYR A 351 26.14 -7.48 -10.81
C TYR A 351 26.13 -6.47 -11.97
N GLY A 352 26.07 -5.17 -11.65
CA GLY A 352 26.15 -4.09 -12.63
C GLY A 352 27.48 -4.08 -13.39
N GLU A 353 28.58 -4.48 -12.75
CA GLU A 353 29.91 -4.59 -13.37
C GLU A 353 30.22 -6.00 -13.92
N GLY A 354 29.25 -6.93 -13.92
CA GLY A 354 29.38 -8.25 -14.56
C GLY A 354 30.20 -9.29 -13.79
N ARG A 355 30.63 -8.99 -12.56
CA ARG A 355 31.41 -9.90 -11.70
C ARG A 355 30.54 -10.93 -10.99
N MET A 356 29.34 -10.55 -10.58
CA MET A 356 28.32 -11.45 -10.04
C MET A 356 27.36 -11.86 -11.16
N LEU A 357 26.99 -13.13 -11.26
CA LEU A 357 26.07 -13.61 -12.29
C LEU A 357 24.60 -13.51 -11.85
N THR A 358 23.67 -13.44 -12.81
CA THR A 358 22.21 -13.45 -12.54
C THR A 358 21.78 -14.60 -11.62
N GLY A 359 22.37 -15.78 -11.78
CA GLY A 359 22.06 -16.95 -10.94
C GLY A 359 22.40 -16.74 -9.47
N GLU A 360 23.45 -15.98 -9.17
CA GLU A 360 23.88 -15.66 -7.80
C GLU A 360 22.93 -14.64 -7.16
N VAL A 361 22.54 -13.60 -7.90
CA VAL A 361 21.54 -12.61 -7.45
C VAL A 361 20.18 -13.28 -7.17
N LYS A 362 19.71 -14.12 -8.11
CA LYS A 362 18.46 -14.89 -7.95
C LYS A 362 18.52 -15.84 -6.76
N LYS A 363 19.67 -16.47 -6.51
CA LYS A 363 19.89 -17.33 -5.33
C LYS A 363 19.77 -16.51 -4.05
N ARG A 364 20.44 -15.36 -3.95
CA ARG A 364 20.38 -14.51 -2.77
C ARG A 364 18.97 -14.00 -2.51
N LEU A 365 18.26 -13.56 -3.56
CA LEU A 365 16.85 -13.20 -3.43
C LEU A 365 15.99 -14.37 -2.93
N THR A 366 16.20 -15.57 -3.47
CA THR A 366 15.46 -16.76 -3.05
C THR A 366 15.63 -17.02 -1.55
N GLU A 367 16.83 -16.87 -1.02
CA GLU A 367 17.11 -17.03 0.41
C GLU A 367 16.35 -15.99 1.25
N VAL A 368 16.46 -14.69 0.90
CA VAL A 368 15.78 -13.59 1.60
C VAL A 368 14.27 -13.79 1.62
N LEU A 369 13.66 -14.09 0.47
CA LEU A 369 12.21 -14.27 0.37
C LEU A 369 11.75 -15.54 1.06
N THR A 370 12.51 -16.64 0.97
CA THR A 370 12.16 -17.89 1.65
C THR A 370 12.14 -17.70 3.15
N GLU A 371 13.16 -17.03 3.72
CA GLU A 371 13.20 -16.76 5.16
C GLU A 371 12.00 -15.90 5.60
N MET A 372 11.70 -14.83 4.85
CA MET A 372 10.56 -13.95 5.14
C MET A 372 9.22 -14.68 5.05
N VAL A 373 8.98 -15.45 3.98
CA VAL A 373 7.72 -16.17 3.79
C VAL A 373 7.57 -17.28 4.82
N GLU A 374 8.62 -18.03 5.15
CA GLU A 374 8.55 -19.08 6.20
C GLU A 374 8.35 -18.48 7.60
N ARG A 375 8.86 -17.27 7.88
CA ARG A 375 8.50 -16.53 9.10
C ARG A 375 7.01 -16.18 9.10
N HIS A 376 6.50 -15.63 8.01
CA HIS A 376 5.08 -15.28 7.89
C HIS A 376 4.17 -16.51 8.01
N ARG A 377 4.49 -17.62 7.34
CA ARG A 377 3.73 -18.88 7.41
C ARG A 377 3.67 -19.43 8.84
N ARG A 378 4.78 -19.40 9.57
CA ARG A 378 4.80 -19.79 10.99
C ARG A 378 3.94 -18.86 11.86
N ALA A 379 4.02 -17.56 11.64
CA ALA A 379 3.19 -16.58 12.35
C ALA A 379 1.70 -16.80 12.05
N ARG A 380 1.32 -16.96 10.79
CA ARG A 380 -0.06 -17.24 10.35
C ARG A 380 -0.59 -18.55 10.91
N ALA A 381 0.23 -19.60 10.94
CA ALA A 381 -0.17 -20.89 11.53
C ALA A 381 -0.45 -20.81 13.03
N ALA A 382 0.09 -19.80 13.73
CA ALA A 382 -0.20 -19.54 15.13
C ALA A 382 -1.46 -18.66 15.34
N VAL A 383 -2.04 -18.09 14.28
CA VAL A 383 -3.26 -17.27 14.37
C VAL A 383 -4.46 -18.18 14.55
N THR A 384 -5.10 -18.13 15.71
CA THR A 384 -6.34 -18.85 16.00
C THR A 384 -7.56 -18.03 15.60
N ASP A 385 -8.73 -18.67 15.50
CA ASP A 385 -9.97 -17.94 15.22
C ASP A 385 -10.33 -16.98 16.36
N GLU A 386 -10.02 -17.31 17.63
CA GLU A 386 -10.20 -16.39 18.76
C GLU A 386 -9.28 -15.17 18.66
N MET A 387 -8.09 -15.32 18.08
CA MET A 387 -7.23 -14.17 17.79
C MET A 387 -7.88 -13.29 16.72
N VAL A 388 -8.39 -13.86 15.64
CA VAL A 388 -9.11 -13.10 14.59
C VAL A 388 -10.31 -12.36 15.20
N ASP A 389 -11.12 -13.06 15.99
CA ASP A 389 -12.28 -12.49 16.67
C ASP A 389 -11.84 -11.38 17.65
N ALA A 390 -10.70 -11.54 18.33
CA ALA A 390 -10.13 -10.47 19.12
C ALA A 390 -9.75 -9.29 18.22
N PHE A 391 -8.99 -9.42 17.13
CA PHE A 391 -8.68 -8.26 16.29
C PHE A 391 -9.93 -7.59 15.70
N MET A 392 -11.01 -8.35 15.48
CA MET A 392 -12.24 -7.89 14.85
C MET A 392 -13.38 -7.47 15.79
N ALA A 393 -13.25 -7.72 17.09
CA ALA A 393 -14.28 -7.35 18.05
C ALA A 393 -14.36 -5.83 18.26
N VAL A 394 -15.58 -5.29 18.20
CA VAL A 394 -15.90 -3.90 18.56
C VAL A 394 -15.71 -3.73 20.07
N ARG A 395 -14.52 -3.31 20.51
CA ARG A 395 -14.16 -3.12 21.92
C ARG A 395 -13.30 -1.88 22.15
N PRO A 396 -13.33 -1.28 23.36
CA PRO A 396 -12.36 -0.25 23.71
C PRO A 396 -10.93 -0.82 23.74
N LEU A 397 -9.97 0.02 23.37
CA LEU A 397 -8.53 -0.26 23.45
C LEU A 397 -7.87 0.72 24.43
N PRO A 398 -7.95 0.49 25.75
CA PRO A 398 -7.62 1.51 26.76
C PRO A 398 -6.14 1.94 26.74
N ARG A 399 -5.23 1.03 26.35
CA ARG A 399 -3.78 1.27 26.30
C ARG A 399 -3.26 1.58 24.90
N MET A 400 -4.14 1.97 23.98
CA MET A 400 -3.75 2.12 22.57
C MET A 400 -2.75 3.25 22.27
N PHE A 401 -2.57 4.18 23.22
CA PHE A 401 -1.65 5.32 23.12
C PHE A 401 -0.45 5.24 24.08
N GLU A 402 -0.28 4.09 24.76
CA GLU A 402 0.82 3.80 25.71
C GLU A 402 2.07 3.23 25.02
#